data_AF-A0A940L5F2-F1
#
_entry.id   AF-A0A940L5F2-F1
#
_cell.length_a   1.000
_cell.length_b   1.000
_cell.length_c   1.000
_cell.angle_alpha   90.00
_cell.angle_beta   90.00
_cell.angle_gamma   90.00
#
_symmetry.space_group_name_H-M   'P 1'
#
loop_
_entity.id
_entity.type
_entity.pdbx_description
1 polymer ?
#
loop_
_entity_poly.entity_id
_entity_poly.type
_entity_poly.pdbx_seq_one_letter_code
_entity_poly.pdbx_strand_id
1 'polypeptide(L)'
;MGFKGLLLATSFLALSLSGCSYTMEEIGLFKTGGTLLNSGKINPFSESVIDFYVVKNTALKTCLDCHNGRGMNLGNEDEVFAMRATILDEVHSGSMPPVNKGYQPLSSCEKKILEVWLDNKTTSRAPQRVKDLYECGGSATQPTPAPTVTPQPTVTPTPSPTPVEPPTEQEPQPDLGQLELSYKNMRAAFFDAKCLNCHSSTAKRPKEPIMETAEQVRNAEGMDGKIIGSSGAESLLYKITVPGLTFDIMPPKRNPPLPQLTPAEADYLKRWIDAGMPE
;
A
#
# COMPACT_ATOMS: atom_id res chain seq x y z
N MET A 1 -3.29 73.79 -18.37
CA MET A 1 -3.52 72.94 -19.56
C MET A 1 -2.28 72.09 -19.79
N GLY A 2 -2.40 70.76 -19.79
CA GLY A 2 -1.26 69.86 -19.99
C GLY A 2 -1.53 68.45 -19.48
N PHE A 3 -2.46 67.74 -20.14
CA PHE A 3 -2.74 66.32 -19.93
C PHE A 3 -1.51 65.49 -20.36
N LYS A 4 -0.93 64.68 -19.46
CA LYS A 4 0.03 63.63 -19.83
C LYS A 4 -0.66 62.28 -19.62
N GLY A 5 -1.05 61.67 -20.74
CA GLY A 5 -1.68 60.36 -20.79
C GLY A 5 -0.71 59.24 -20.44
N LEU A 6 -1.14 58.37 -19.54
CA LEU A 6 -0.47 57.13 -19.16
C LEU A 6 -1.05 56.01 -20.04
N LEU A 7 -0.23 55.51 -20.96
CA LEU A 7 -0.55 54.39 -21.85
C LEU A 7 -0.43 53.07 -21.07
N LEU A 8 -1.56 52.42 -20.83
CA LEU A 8 -1.65 51.06 -20.29
C LEU A 8 -1.43 50.07 -21.45
N ALA A 9 -0.31 49.34 -21.45
CA ALA A 9 -0.05 48.25 -22.38
C ALA A 9 -0.51 46.92 -21.75
N THR A 10 -1.68 46.44 -22.17
CA THR A 10 -2.20 45.11 -21.81
C THR A 10 -1.58 44.04 -22.71
N SER A 11 -0.65 43.25 -22.18
CA SER A 11 -0.16 42.03 -22.83
C SER A 11 -1.20 40.92 -22.72
N PHE A 12 -1.83 40.59 -23.85
CA PHE A 12 -2.61 39.36 -24.01
C PHE A 12 -1.64 38.20 -24.27
N LEU A 13 -1.40 37.36 -23.25
CA LEU A 13 -0.77 36.06 -23.44
C LEU A 13 -1.81 35.09 -24.00
N ALA A 14 -1.75 34.82 -25.30
CA ALA A 14 -2.50 33.73 -25.92
C ALA A 14 -1.83 32.39 -25.58
N LEU A 15 -2.41 31.62 -24.65
CA LEU A 15 -2.05 30.21 -24.46
C LEU A 15 -2.72 29.38 -25.55
N SER A 16 -1.95 29.00 -26.56
CA SER A 16 -2.28 27.96 -27.53
C SER A 16 -2.18 26.60 -26.83
N LEU A 17 -3.32 25.98 -26.49
CA LEU A 17 -3.36 24.57 -26.14
C LEU A 17 -3.19 23.73 -27.42
N SER A 18 -1.98 23.27 -27.68
CA SER A 18 -1.71 22.18 -28.61
C SER A 18 -2.33 20.89 -28.07
N GLY A 19 -3.45 20.48 -28.67
CA GLY A 19 -4.10 19.21 -28.39
C GLY A 19 -3.20 18.04 -28.74
N CYS A 20 -2.76 17.28 -27.74
CA CYS A 20 -2.23 15.95 -27.94
C CYS A 20 -3.42 15.00 -28.14
N SER A 21 -3.79 14.74 -29.39
CA SER A 21 -4.67 13.63 -29.73
C SER A 21 -3.90 12.33 -29.50
N TYR A 22 -4.16 11.66 -28.37
CA TYR A 22 -3.79 10.26 -28.18
C TYR A 22 -5.01 9.39 -28.47
N THR A 23 -4.87 8.49 -29.43
CA THR A 23 -5.80 7.39 -29.71
C THR A 23 -5.77 6.43 -28.53
N MET A 24 -6.84 6.43 -27.74
CA MET A 24 -7.08 5.48 -26.64
C MET A 24 -7.99 4.36 -27.15
N GLU A 25 -7.46 3.52 -28.03
CA GLU A 25 -8.08 2.26 -28.41
C GLU A 25 -7.10 1.12 -28.06
N GLU A 26 -7.61 0.13 -27.34
CA GLU A 26 -7.01 -1.19 -27.09
C GLU A 26 -5.83 -1.32 -26.10
N ILE A 27 -5.97 -0.77 -24.90
CA ILE A 27 -5.37 -1.43 -23.73
C ILE A 27 -6.53 -1.99 -22.91
N GLY A 28 -6.55 -3.30 -22.70
CA GLY A 28 -7.58 -4.06 -21.99
C GLY A 28 -7.83 -3.56 -20.57
N LEU A 29 -8.61 -2.48 -20.49
CA LEU A 29 -9.03 -1.76 -19.30
C LEU A 29 -10.13 -2.57 -18.58
N PHE A 30 -9.80 -3.77 -18.12
CA PHE A 30 -10.56 -4.37 -17.03
C PHE A 30 -10.36 -3.45 -15.82
N LYS A 31 -11.31 -2.53 -15.62
CA LYS A 31 -11.32 -1.46 -14.62
C LYS A 31 -11.53 -1.98 -13.19
N THR A 32 -11.12 -3.21 -12.94
CA THR A 32 -11.41 -3.94 -11.73
C THR A 32 -10.21 -4.74 -11.36
N GLY A 33 -9.73 -4.51 -10.13
CA GLY A 33 -8.74 -5.34 -9.47
C GLY A 33 -8.99 -6.80 -9.78
N GLY A 34 -8.07 -7.39 -10.56
CA GLY A 34 -7.91 -8.83 -10.62
C GLY A 34 -7.89 -9.31 -9.18
N THR A 35 -8.89 -10.11 -8.85
CA THR A 35 -9.26 -10.49 -7.49
C THR A 35 -8.07 -11.23 -6.89
N LEU A 36 -7.22 -10.51 -6.14
CA LEU A 36 -6.06 -11.08 -5.46
C LEU A 36 -6.47 -12.14 -4.43
N LEU A 37 -7.77 -12.22 -4.09
CA LEU A 37 -8.30 -13.08 -3.04
C LEU A 37 -9.20 -14.22 -3.54
N ASN A 38 -9.60 -14.25 -4.82
CA ASN A 38 -10.64 -15.20 -5.30
C ASN A 38 -10.11 -16.30 -6.24
N SER A 39 -8.79 -16.48 -6.34
CA SER A 39 -8.21 -17.42 -7.31
C SER A 39 -7.23 -18.40 -6.68
N GLY A 40 -7.54 -18.96 -5.50
CA GLY A 40 -6.77 -20.08 -4.89
C GLY A 40 -5.27 -19.83 -4.65
N LYS A 41 -4.78 -18.63 -4.98
CA LYS A 41 -3.44 -18.15 -4.73
C LYS A 41 -3.48 -17.45 -3.38
N ILE A 42 -2.61 -17.92 -2.50
CA ILE A 42 -2.43 -17.45 -1.13
C ILE A 42 -2.47 -15.92 -1.13
N ASN A 43 -3.42 -15.35 -0.40
CA ASN A 43 -3.46 -13.91 -0.16
C ASN A 43 -2.09 -13.50 0.41
N PRO A 44 -1.34 -12.58 -0.24
CA PRO A 44 -0.02 -12.17 0.24
C PRO A 44 -0.08 -11.55 1.65
N PHE A 45 -1.27 -11.16 2.10
CA PHE A 45 -1.53 -10.60 3.43
C PHE A 45 -2.11 -11.61 4.44
N SER A 46 -2.29 -12.88 4.08
CA SER A 46 -2.90 -13.89 4.98
C SER A 46 -2.21 -13.95 6.34
N GLU A 47 -0.88 -13.91 6.37
CA GLU A 47 -0.09 -13.91 7.60
C GLU A 47 0.04 -12.52 8.25
N SER A 48 -0.35 -11.44 7.57
CA SER A 48 -0.17 -10.07 8.07
C SER A 48 -1.17 -9.74 9.18
N VAL A 49 -0.71 -8.95 10.15
CA VAL A 49 -1.59 -8.30 11.13
C VAL A 49 -2.46 -7.26 10.40
N ILE A 50 -3.73 -7.18 10.76
CA ILE A 50 -4.70 -6.24 10.18
C ILE A 50 -4.38 -4.84 10.70
N ASP A 51 -3.57 -4.13 9.92
CA ASP A 51 -3.24 -2.71 10.11
C ASP A 51 -3.76 -1.88 8.92
N PHE A 52 -3.54 -0.56 8.97
CA PHE A 52 -3.99 0.31 7.90
C PHE A 52 -3.32 0.01 6.56
N TYR A 53 -2.08 -0.49 6.54
CA TYR A 53 -1.40 -0.85 5.31
C TYR A 53 -2.12 -2.03 4.62
N VAL A 54 -2.47 -3.07 5.37
CA VAL A 54 -3.25 -4.20 4.86
C VAL A 54 -4.62 -3.72 4.35
N VAL A 55 -5.33 -2.90 5.12
CA VAL A 55 -6.64 -2.35 4.71
C VAL A 55 -6.54 -1.52 3.43
N LYS A 56 -5.53 -0.66 3.34
CA LYS A 56 -5.27 0.21 2.18
C LYS A 56 -5.04 -0.59 0.89
N ASN A 57 -4.29 -1.69 1.00
CA ASN A 57 -3.92 -2.53 -0.14
C ASN A 57 -4.91 -3.66 -0.46
N THR A 58 -5.92 -3.87 0.40
CA THR A 58 -6.99 -4.82 0.19
C THR A 58 -8.32 -4.08 0.00
N ALA A 59 -9.06 -3.84 1.08
CA ALA A 59 -10.41 -3.31 1.07
C ALA A 59 -10.54 -1.90 0.46
N LEU A 60 -9.56 -1.02 0.63
CA LEU A 60 -9.62 0.35 0.12
C LEU A 60 -8.95 0.53 -1.24
N LYS A 61 -8.34 -0.51 -1.81
CA LYS A 61 -7.57 -0.40 -3.05
C LYS A 61 -8.40 0.20 -4.18
N THR A 62 -9.58 -0.36 -4.44
CA THR A 62 -10.50 0.13 -5.48
C THR A 62 -11.08 1.50 -5.14
N CYS A 63 -11.22 1.82 -3.85
CA CYS A 63 -11.73 3.11 -3.41
C CYS A 63 -10.73 4.22 -3.72
N LEU A 64 -9.43 3.96 -3.52
CA LEU A 64 -8.34 4.90 -3.80
C LEU A 64 -8.26 5.29 -5.29
N ASP A 65 -8.62 4.38 -6.20
CA ASP A 65 -8.65 4.68 -7.64
C ASP A 65 -9.61 5.83 -7.98
N CYS A 66 -10.68 6.02 -7.18
CA CYS A 66 -11.65 7.09 -7.37
C CYS A 66 -11.47 8.27 -6.40
N HIS A 67 -11.04 8.00 -5.17
CA HIS A 67 -11.05 8.99 -4.08
C HIS A 67 -9.69 9.67 -3.86
N ASN A 68 -8.60 9.23 -4.49
CA ASN A 68 -7.31 9.91 -4.36
C ASN A 68 -7.34 11.32 -4.99
N GLY A 69 -7.51 12.37 -4.17
CA GLY A 69 -7.53 13.78 -4.59
C GLY A 69 -8.92 14.38 -4.89
N ARG A 70 -10.03 13.68 -4.58
CA ARG A 70 -11.41 14.17 -4.83
C ARG A 70 -12.20 14.42 -3.55
N GLY A 71 -11.65 15.26 -2.67
CA GLY A 71 -12.30 15.74 -1.45
C GLY A 71 -12.33 14.76 -0.27
N MET A 72 -11.94 13.50 -0.48
CA MET A 72 -11.90 12.46 0.55
C MET A 72 -10.59 11.69 0.43
N ASN A 73 -9.63 11.88 1.35
CA ASN A 73 -8.34 11.21 1.26
C ASN A 73 -8.36 9.85 1.97
N LEU A 74 -8.85 8.83 1.27
CA LEU A 74 -8.81 7.44 1.75
C LEU A 74 -7.37 6.88 1.87
N GLY A 75 -6.36 7.65 1.46
CA GLY A 75 -4.95 7.30 1.60
C GLY A 75 -4.37 7.62 2.97
N ASN A 76 -5.08 8.38 3.80
CA ASN A 76 -4.71 8.77 5.17
C ASN A 76 -5.54 7.99 6.21
N GLU A 77 -4.86 7.46 7.23
CA GLU A 77 -5.47 6.60 8.24
C GLU A 77 -6.55 7.31 9.07
N ASP A 78 -6.24 8.52 9.54
CA ASP A 78 -7.10 9.30 10.43
C ASP A 78 -8.36 9.78 9.69
N GLU A 79 -8.24 10.16 8.41
CA GLU A 79 -9.39 10.54 7.59
C GLU A 79 -10.34 9.36 7.34
N VAL A 80 -9.80 8.18 7.03
CA VAL A 80 -10.62 6.96 6.89
C VAL A 80 -11.36 6.66 8.21
N PHE A 81 -10.67 6.75 9.34
CA PHE A 81 -11.28 6.50 10.65
C PHE A 81 -12.33 7.55 11.03
N ALA A 82 -12.12 8.82 10.69
CA ALA A 82 -13.08 9.90 10.92
C ALA A 82 -14.41 9.67 10.18
N MET A 83 -14.38 9.03 9.01
CA MET A 83 -15.57 8.75 8.19
C MET A 83 -16.03 7.30 8.27
N ARG A 84 -15.54 6.51 9.24
CA ARG A 84 -15.77 5.07 9.34
C ARG A 84 -17.24 4.66 9.19
N ALA A 85 -18.16 5.42 9.78
CA ALA A 85 -19.59 5.12 9.73
C ALA A 85 -20.14 5.22 8.29
N THR A 86 -19.78 6.30 7.59
CA THR A 86 -20.17 6.50 6.18
C THR A 86 -19.53 5.45 5.28
N ILE A 87 -18.24 5.16 5.46
CA ILE A 87 -17.56 4.14 4.65
C ILE A 87 -18.22 2.77 4.82
N LEU A 88 -18.51 2.35 6.07
CA LEU A 88 -19.15 1.06 6.34
C LEU A 88 -20.57 0.99 5.77
N ASP A 89 -21.37 2.05 5.92
CA ASP A 89 -22.73 2.11 5.36
C ASP A 89 -22.74 1.97 3.83
N GLU A 90 -21.86 2.69 3.13
CA GLU A 90 -21.72 2.63 1.67
C GLU A 90 -21.20 1.27 1.17
N VAL A 91 -20.27 0.64 1.91
CA VAL A 91 -19.73 -0.69 1.58
C VAL A 91 -20.73 -1.81 1.89
N HIS A 92 -21.50 -1.69 2.97
CA HIS A 92 -22.54 -2.65 3.36
C HIS A 92 -23.76 -2.57 2.47
N SER A 93 -24.19 -1.36 2.09
CA SER A 93 -25.27 -1.15 1.11
C SER A 93 -24.88 -1.57 -0.32
N GLY A 94 -23.58 -1.77 -0.58
CA GLY A 94 -23.07 -2.12 -1.91
C GLY A 94 -23.03 -0.93 -2.87
N SER A 95 -23.23 0.29 -2.37
CA SER A 95 -23.11 1.53 -3.12
C SER A 95 -21.65 1.82 -3.51
N MET A 96 -20.70 1.36 -2.70
CA MET A 96 -19.27 1.48 -2.96
C MET A 96 -18.53 0.13 -2.90
N PRO A 97 -17.65 -0.16 -3.86
CA PRO A 97 -17.40 0.57 -5.10
C PRO A 97 -18.61 0.59 -6.06
N PRO A 98 -18.78 1.63 -6.89
CA PRO A 98 -19.98 1.79 -7.71
C PRO A 98 -20.00 0.78 -8.87
N VAL A 99 -20.80 -0.28 -8.72
CA VAL A 99 -20.93 -1.36 -9.70
C VAL A 99 -21.43 -0.86 -11.05
N ASN A 100 -22.28 0.17 -11.06
CA ASN A 100 -22.77 0.81 -12.30
C ASN A 100 -21.66 1.52 -13.11
N LYS A 101 -20.49 1.78 -12.51
CA LYS A 101 -19.31 2.31 -13.20
C LYS A 101 -18.31 1.21 -13.58
N GLY A 102 -18.71 -0.05 -13.44
CA GLY A 102 -17.92 -1.22 -13.79
C GLY A 102 -16.95 -1.68 -12.71
N TYR A 103 -17.02 -1.14 -11.48
CA TYR A 103 -16.18 -1.62 -10.39
C TYR A 103 -16.73 -2.92 -9.77
N GLN A 104 -15.84 -3.81 -9.31
CA GLN A 104 -16.28 -4.98 -8.55
C GLN A 104 -16.61 -4.59 -7.11
N PRO A 105 -17.67 -5.16 -6.52
CA PRO A 105 -17.92 -5.02 -5.10
C PRO A 105 -16.79 -5.69 -4.30
N LEU A 106 -16.56 -5.20 -3.08
CA LEU A 106 -15.63 -5.86 -2.16
C LEU A 106 -16.12 -7.27 -1.82
N SER A 107 -15.18 -8.22 -1.78
CA SER A 107 -15.41 -9.56 -1.26
C SER A 107 -15.73 -9.54 0.23
N SER A 108 -16.34 -10.62 0.74
CA SER A 108 -16.62 -10.75 2.18
C SER A 108 -15.36 -10.63 3.03
N CYS A 109 -14.23 -11.18 2.58
CA CYS A 109 -12.94 -11.03 3.25
C CYS A 109 -12.48 -9.57 3.33
N GLU A 110 -12.54 -8.82 2.21
CA GLU A 110 -12.14 -7.41 2.18
C GLU A 110 -13.03 -6.56 3.09
N LYS A 111 -14.35 -6.77 3.05
CA LYS A 111 -15.27 -6.10 3.98
C LYS A 111 -14.90 -6.40 5.42
N LYS A 112 -14.57 -7.65 5.74
CA LYS A 112 -14.21 -8.03 7.09
C LYS A 112 -12.90 -7.42 7.58
N ILE A 113 -11.87 -7.41 6.73
CA ILE A 113 -10.58 -6.77 7.04
C ILE A 113 -10.80 -5.30 7.42
N LEU A 114 -11.63 -4.57 6.65
CA LEU A 114 -11.97 -3.19 6.92
C LEU A 114 -12.72 -3.01 8.25
N GLU A 115 -13.76 -3.84 8.50
CA GLU A 115 -14.52 -3.82 9.74
C GLU A 115 -13.66 -4.07 10.97
N VAL A 116 -12.82 -5.12 10.93
CA VAL A 116 -11.96 -5.51 12.06
C VAL A 116 -10.94 -4.43 12.36
N TRP A 117 -10.32 -3.84 11.33
CA TRP A 117 -9.41 -2.73 11.53
C TRP A 117 -10.10 -1.53 12.20
N LEU A 118 -11.29 -1.16 11.72
CA LEU A 118 -12.08 -0.07 12.31
C LEU A 118 -12.52 -0.38 13.74
N ASP A 119 -12.94 -1.62 14.03
CA ASP A 119 -13.33 -2.05 15.39
C ASP A 119 -12.14 -2.03 16.35
N ASN A 120 -10.97 -2.56 15.93
CA ASN A 120 -9.73 -2.57 16.71
C ASN A 120 -9.21 -1.15 17.03
N LYS A 121 -9.59 -0.13 16.25
CA LYS A 121 -9.28 1.27 16.58
C LYS A 121 -10.17 1.84 17.66
N THR A 122 -11.41 1.36 17.78
CA THR A 122 -12.36 1.79 18.82
C THR A 122 -12.34 0.92 20.06
N THR A 123 -11.87 -0.32 19.93
CA THR A 123 -11.85 -1.32 20.98
C THR A 123 -10.40 -1.69 21.27
N SER A 124 -10.00 -1.78 22.54
CA SER A 124 -8.64 -2.21 22.91
C SER A 124 -8.41 -3.71 22.72
N ARG A 125 -8.90 -4.28 21.61
CA ARG A 125 -8.73 -5.69 21.26
C ARG A 125 -7.29 -5.94 20.81
N ALA A 126 -6.86 -7.19 21.00
CA ALA A 126 -5.57 -7.64 20.46
C ALA A 126 -5.58 -7.58 18.91
N PRO A 127 -4.45 -7.23 18.27
CA PRO A 127 -4.35 -7.26 16.81
C PRO A 127 -4.65 -8.65 16.24
N GLN A 128 -5.45 -8.70 15.18
CA GLN A 128 -5.83 -9.94 14.48
C GLN A 128 -5.07 -10.08 13.17
N ARG A 129 -4.82 -11.31 12.70
CA ARG A 129 -4.24 -11.55 11.36
C ARG A 129 -5.33 -11.89 10.36
N VAL A 130 -5.06 -11.64 9.07
CA VAL A 130 -6.05 -11.86 8.00
C VAL A 130 -6.49 -13.32 7.91
N LYS A 131 -5.58 -14.29 8.06
CA LYS A 131 -5.89 -15.72 8.03
C LYS A 131 -6.80 -16.19 9.17
N ASP A 132 -6.87 -15.42 10.26
CA ASP A 132 -7.70 -15.77 11.41
C ASP A 132 -9.18 -15.37 11.18
N LEU A 133 -9.45 -14.59 10.13
CA LEU A 133 -10.80 -14.22 9.71
C LEU A 133 -11.44 -15.35 8.92
N TYR A 134 -12.63 -15.80 9.34
CA TYR A 134 -13.34 -16.90 8.67
C TYR A 134 -13.68 -16.53 7.21
N GLU A 135 -14.03 -15.26 6.97
CA GLU A 135 -14.36 -14.73 5.64
C GLU A 135 -13.18 -14.79 4.67
N CYS A 136 -11.96 -14.87 5.20
CA CYS A 136 -10.71 -14.86 4.45
C CYS A 136 -10.08 -16.26 4.26
N GLY A 137 -10.82 -17.32 4.60
CA GLY A 137 -10.34 -18.70 4.50
C GLY A 137 -9.74 -19.25 5.79
N GLY A 138 -9.90 -18.55 6.91
CA GLY A 138 -9.55 -19.07 8.22
C GLY A 138 -10.42 -20.27 8.58
N SER A 139 -9.79 -21.44 8.76
CA SER A 139 -10.42 -22.63 9.38
C SER A 139 -10.53 -22.45 10.90
N ALA A 140 -11.04 -21.31 11.36
CA ALA A 140 -11.43 -21.18 12.75
C ALA A 140 -12.69 -22.01 12.93
N THR A 141 -12.58 -23.09 13.71
CA THR A 141 -13.71 -23.94 14.14
C THR A 141 -14.77 -23.08 14.81
N GLN A 142 -15.74 -22.62 14.02
CA GLN A 142 -16.98 -22.07 14.53
C GLN A 142 -17.68 -23.17 15.36
N PRO A 143 -18.10 -22.93 16.62
CA PRO A 143 -18.94 -23.87 17.32
C PRO A 143 -20.24 -24.03 16.52
N THR A 144 -20.36 -25.16 15.83
CA THR A 144 -21.48 -25.46 14.95
C THR A 144 -22.62 -26.05 15.79
N PRO A 145 -23.84 -25.49 15.78
CA PRO A 145 -25.02 -26.23 16.19
C PRO A 145 -25.22 -27.42 15.24
N ALA A 146 -25.53 -28.60 15.81
CA ALA A 146 -25.54 -29.89 15.13
C ALA A 146 -26.37 -29.89 13.81
N PRO A 147 -25.82 -30.40 12.69
CA PRO A 147 -26.55 -30.47 11.43
C PRO A 147 -27.42 -31.73 11.33
N THR A 148 -28.64 -31.55 10.83
CA THR A 148 -29.50 -32.61 10.29
C THR A 148 -28.96 -33.04 8.93
N VAL A 149 -28.75 -34.34 8.78
CA VAL A 149 -28.13 -34.99 7.61
C VAL A 149 -29.07 -34.97 6.40
N THR A 150 -28.57 -34.50 5.25
CA THR A 150 -29.18 -34.74 3.92
C THR A 150 -28.06 -35.24 2.97
N PRO A 151 -28.30 -36.29 2.15
CA PRO A 151 -27.24 -36.91 1.34
C PRO A 151 -26.82 -36.07 0.12
N GLN A 152 -25.53 -36.13 -0.18
CA GLN A 152 -24.81 -35.39 -1.22
C GLN A 152 -24.66 -36.18 -2.53
N PRO A 153 -24.73 -35.55 -3.73
CA PRO A 153 -24.41 -36.19 -5.00
C PRO A 153 -22.91 -36.17 -5.32
N THR A 154 -22.47 -37.23 -6.02
CA THR A 154 -21.10 -37.49 -6.47
C THR A 154 -20.68 -36.53 -7.59
N VAL A 155 -19.49 -35.91 -7.46
CA VAL A 155 -18.86 -35.09 -8.52
C VAL A 155 -17.58 -35.75 -9.05
N THR A 156 -17.45 -35.67 -10.37
CA THR A 156 -16.40 -36.19 -11.25
C THR A 156 -15.04 -35.50 -11.05
N PRO A 157 -13.90 -36.20 -11.20
CA PRO A 157 -12.57 -35.62 -10.99
C PRO A 157 -12.13 -34.65 -12.10
N THR A 158 -11.58 -33.51 -11.69
CA THR A 158 -10.94 -32.47 -12.51
C THR A 158 -9.47 -32.82 -12.78
N PRO A 159 -8.91 -32.50 -13.98
CA PRO A 159 -7.53 -32.84 -14.33
C PRO A 159 -6.47 -32.09 -13.51
N SER A 160 -5.34 -32.78 -13.36
CA SER A 160 -4.16 -32.41 -12.58
C SER A 160 -3.40 -31.20 -13.19
N PRO A 161 -3.02 -30.18 -12.39
CA PRO A 161 -2.23 -29.04 -12.89
C PRO A 161 -0.77 -29.42 -13.15
N THR A 162 -0.23 -28.88 -14.25
CA THR A 162 1.18 -28.95 -14.65
C THR A 162 2.11 -28.41 -13.55
N PRO A 163 3.27 -29.05 -13.28
CA PRO A 163 4.22 -28.61 -12.27
C PRO A 163 4.75 -27.20 -12.56
N VAL A 164 4.57 -26.29 -11.61
CA VAL A 164 5.26 -24.99 -11.56
C VAL A 164 6.69 -25.26 -11.13
N GLU A 165 7.67 -24.71 -11.85
CA GLU A 165 9.09 -24.81 -11.47
C GLU A 165 9.31 -24.36 -10.03
N PRO A 166 10.14 -25.08 -9.25
CA PRO A 166 10.40 -24.75 -7.86
C PRO A 166 11.04 -23.37 -7.75
N PRO A 167 10.55 -22.49 -6.85
CA PRO A 167 11.20 -21.22 -6.54
C PRO A 167 12.65 -21.48 -6.16
N THR A 168 13.57 -20.78 -6.82
CA THR A 168 14.99 -20.76 -6.46
C THR A 168 15.12 -20.54 -4.95
N GLU A 169 15.78 -21.48 -4.28
CA GLU A 169 16.01 -21.51 -2.84
C GLU A 169 16.69 -20.21 -2.41
N GLN A 170 15.89 -19.25 -1.91
CA GLN A 170 16.40 -18.05 -1.28
C GLN A 170 17.10 -18.47 0.02
N GLU A 171 18.34 -17.99 0.21
CA GLU A 171 19.01 -18.12 1.50
C GLU A 171 18.09 -17.68 2.66
N PRO A 172 18.23 -18.27 3.85
CA PRO A 172 17.39 -17.96 5.00
C PRO A 172 17.39 -16.45 5.28
N GLN A 173 16.30 -15.77 4.92
CA GLN A 173 16.12 -14.37 5.25
C GLN A 173 15.91 -14.26 6.77
N PRO A 174 16.54 -13.28 7.44
CA PRO A 174 16.32 -13.07 8.87
C PRO A 174 14.84 -12.76 9.14
N ASP A 175 14.29 -13.31 10.23
CA ASP A 175 12.94 -12.98 10.68
C ASP A 175 12.92 -11.52 11.19
N LEU A 176 12.53 -10.60 10.31
CA LEU A 176 12.45 -9.17 10.60
C LEU A 176 11.44 -8.83 11.71
N GLY A 177 10.50 -9.73 12.02
CA GLY A 177 9.56 -9.55 13.13
C GLY A 177 10.23 -9.67 14.50
N GLN A 178 11.32 -10.43 14.59
CA GLN A 178 12.06 -10.70 15.83
C GLN A 178 13.43 -10.02 15.88
N LEU A 179 13.91 -9.52 14.75
CA LEU A 179 15.19 -8.85 14.64
C LEU A 179 15.21 -7.56 15.48
N GLU A 180 16.25 -7.40 16.30
CA GLU A 180 16.48 -6.20 17.11
C GLU A 180 16.47 -4.95 16.21
N LEU A 181 15.76 -3.90 16.66
CA LEU A 181 15.69 -2.62 15.95
C LEU A 181 17.04 -1.90 16.09
N SER A 182 17.82 -1.91 15.01
CA SER A 182 19.04 -1.14 14.88
C SER A 182 19.25 -0.76 13.42
N TYR A 183 19.90 0.37 13.19
CA TYR A 183 20.24 0.81 11.85
C TYR A 183 21.21 -0.18 11.19
N LYS A 184 22.14 -0.76 11.96
CA LYS A 184 23.01 -1.84 11.51
C LYS A 184 22.23 -3.04 10.96
N ASN A 185 21.22 -3.52 11.69
CA ASN A 185 20.41 -4.66 11.27
C ASN A 185 19.55 -4.31 10.04
N MET A 186 18.96 -3.12 10.01
CA MET A 186 18.20 -2.63 8.85
C MET A 186 19.05 -2.58 7.58
N ARG A 187 20.27 -2.04 7.69
CA ARG A 187 21.25 -1.96 6.60
C ARG A 187 21.58 -3.32 6.01
N ALA A 188 21.96 -4.25 6.89
CA ALA A 188 22.31 -5.62 6.51
C ALA A 188 21.12 -6.37 5.88
N ALA A 189 19.91 -6.15 6.38
CA ALA A 189 18.72 -6.85 5.90
C ALA A 189 18.27 -6.38 4.51
N PHE A 190 18.18 -5.06 4.27
CA PHE A 190 17.62 -4.55 3.01
C PHE A 190 18.13 -3.18 2.56
N PHE A 191 18.61 -2.32 3.46
CA PHE A 191 18.96 -0.95 3.10
C PHE A 191 20.17 -0.88 2.16
N ASP A 192 21.19 -1.71 2.37
CA ASP A 192 22.39 -1.74 1.52
C ASP A 192 22.03 -2.15 0.09
N ALA A 193 21.23 -3.20 -0.06
CA ALA A 193 20.83 -3.74 -1.36
C ALA A 193 19.85 -2.83 -2.12
N LYS A 194 18.94 -2.14 -1.42
CA LYS A 194 17.83 -1.43 -2.05
C LYS A 194 18.03 0.09 -2.09
N CYS A 195 18.65 0.69 -1.08
CA CYS A 195 18.74 2.14 -0.94
C CYS A 195 20.14 2.68 -1.24
N LEU A 196 21.19 2.06 -0.68
CA LEU A 196 22.55 2.62 -0.72
C LEU A 196 23.23 2.54 -2.09
N ASN A 197 22.69 1.73 -3.01
CA ASN A 197 23.10 1.76 -4.41
C ASN A 197 22.95 3.14 -5.07
N CYS A 198 22.07 4.00 -4.56
CA CYS A 198 21.90 5.38 -5.01
C CYS A 198 22.18 6.41 -3.90
N HIS A 199 21.86 6.09 -2.64
CA HIS A 199 21.92 7.02 -1.51
C HIS A 199 23.17 6.81 -0.64
N SER A 200 24.30 6.45 -1.25
CA SER A 200 25.62 6.37 -0.62
C SER A 200 26.55 7.42 -1.22
N SER A 201 27.47 7.95 -0.41
CA SER A 201 28.53 8.84 -0.86
C SER A 201 29.47 8.16 -1.86
N THR A 202 29.53 6.82 -1.83
CA THR A 202 30.34 5.98 -2.72
C THR A 202 29.57 5.43 -3.93
N ALA A 203 28.28 5.73 -4.05
CA ALA A 203 27.48 5.28 -5.19
C ALA A 203 28.02 5.85 -6.51
N LYS A 204 27.92 5.09 -7.60
CA LYS A 204 28.35 5.54 -8.95
C LYS A 204 27.68 6.86 -9.39
N ARG A 205 26.45 7.09 -8.92
CA ARG A 205 25.67 8.31 -9.15
C ARG A 205 24.95 8.66 -7.84
N PRO A 206 25.64 9.32 -6.89
CA PRO A 206 25.08 9.59 -5.58
C PRO A 206 23.85 10.49 -5.70
N LYS A 207 22.83 10.19 -4.90
CA LYS A 207 21.58 10.91 -4.81
C LYS A 207 21.35 11.35 -3.39
N GLU A 208 21.03 12.62 -3.24
CA GLU A 208 20.60 13.15 -1.96
C GLU A 208 19.20 12.61 -1.60
N PRO A 209 18.92 12.38 -0.31
CA PRO A 209 19.88 12.48 0.80
C PRO A 209 20.84 11.27 0.86
N ILE A 210 22.07 11.48 1.32
CA ILE A 210 22.98 10.38 1.70
C ILE A 210 22.47 9.72 2.99
N MET A 211 22.46 8.39 3.03
CA MET A 211 21.82 7.60 4.11
C MET A 211 22.71 6.44 4.57
N GLU A 212 23.99 6.67 4.85
CA GLU A 212 24.96 5.63 5.27
C GLU A 212 25.02 5.40 6.79
N THR A 213 24.54 6.36 7.59
CA THR A 213 24.42 6.27 9.06
C THR A 213 23.00 6.62 9.53
N ALA A 214 22.61 6.18 10.74
CA ALA A 214 21.30 6.55 11.28
C ALA A 214 21.21 8.07 11.51
N GLU A 215 22.31 8.69 11.93
CA GLU A 215 22.40 10.14 12.06
C GLU A 215 22.14 10.87 10.73
N GLN A 216 22.71 10.39 9.62
CA GLN A 216 22.43 10.96 8.30
C GLN A 216 20.97 10.82 7.93
N VAL A 217 20.35 9.65 8.16
CA VAL A 217 18.92 9.44 7.93
C VAL A 217 18.07 10.38 8.80
N ARG A 218 18.42 10.54 10.08
CA ARG A 218 17.72 11.40 11.04
C ARG A 218 17.73 12.88 10.62
N ASN A 219 18.84 13.32 10.05
CA ASN A 219 19.08 14.71 9.66
C ASN A 219 18.81 14.96 8.16
N ALA A 220 18.41 13.95 7.41
CA ALA A 220 18.19 14.06 5.98
C ALA A 220 16.99 14.94 5.63
N GLU A 221 17.18 15.75 4.59
CA GLU A 221 16.17 16.60 3.98
C GLU A 221 15.98 16.21 2.52
N GLY A 222 14.73 16.17 2.08
CA GLY A 222 14.32 16.03 0.69
C GLY A 222 13.91 17.38 0.11
N MET A 223 13.27 17.36 -1.07
CA MET A 223 12.82 18.59 -1.73
C MET A 223 11.82 19.39 -0.88
N ASP A 224 10.97 18.71 -0.12
CA ASP A 224 9.91 19.32 0.69
C ASP A 224 10.26 19.40 2.19
N GLY A 225 11.56 19.33 2.53
CA GLY A 225 12.06 19.40 3.90
C GLY A 225 12.38 18.03 4.50
N LYS A 226 12.26 17.92 5.83
CA LYS A 226 12.74 16.75 6.58
C LYS A 226 12.08 15.44 6.14
N ILE A 227 12.88 14.41 5.87
CA ILE A 227 12.33 13.11 5.41
C ILE A 227 11.78 12.24 6.54
N ILE A 228 12.21 12.50 7.77
CA ILE A 228 11.73 11.84 8.99
C ILE A 228 10.74 12.75 9.70
N GLY A 229 9.50 12.27 9.81
CA GLY A 229 8.40 12.94 10.49
C GLY A 229 8.37 12.67 12.00
N SER A 230 7.23 12.97 12.63
CA SER A 230 6.98 12.69 14.05
C SER A 230 6.78 11.21 14.37
N SER A 231 6.44 10.40 13.36
CA SER A 231 6.28 8.95 13.45
C SER A 231 6.77 8.27 12.17
N GLY A 232 6.94 6.96 12.19
CA GLY A 232 7.23 6.13 11.03
C GLY A 232 6.14 6.25 9.98
N ALA A 233 4.87 6.26 10.37
CA ALA A 233 3.75 6.45 9.44
C ALA A 233 3.78 7.82 8.74
N GLU A 234 4.18 8.87 9.46
CA GLU A 234 4.23 10.23 8.93
C GLU A 234 5.51 10.57 8.16
N SER A 235 6.55 9.76 8.34
CA SER A 235 7.86 9.97 7.71
C SER A 235 7.78 9.80 6.19
N LEU A 236 8.28 10.79 5.45
CA LEU A 236 8.38 10.75 4.00
C LEU A 236 9.17 9.51 3.55
N LEU A 237 10.25 9.16 4.25
CA LEU A 237 11.06 7.97 3.94
C LEU A 237 10.20 6.69 3.90
N TYR A 238 9.29 6.50 4.85
CA TYR A 238 8.36 5.37 4.85
C TYR A 238 7.34 5.50 3.71
N LYS A 239 6.74 6.69 3.56
CA LYS A 239 5.73 6.95 2.52
C LYS A 239 6.26 6.69 1.11
N ILE A 240 7.50 7.06 0.79
CA ILE A 240 8.08 6.85 -0.55
C ILE A 240 8.58 5.44 -0.76
N THR A 241 8.92 4.69 0.29
CA THR A 241 9.46 3.33 0.15
C THR A 241 8.40 2.24 0.09
N VAL A 242 7.17 2.57 0.47
CA VAL A 242 6.05 1.64 0.47
C VAL A 242 5.19 1.85 -0.79
N PRO A 243 5.09 0.84 -1.68
CA PRO A 243 4.28 0.95 -2.88
C PRO A 243 2.83 1.34 -2.57
N GLY A 244 2.32 2.35 -3.28
CA GLY A 244 0.94 2.82 -3.16
C GLY A 244 0.68 3.88 -2.08
N LEU A 245 1.71 4.32 -1.34
CA LEU A 245 1.59 5.46 -0.43
C LEU A 245 1.85 6.81 -1.14
N THR A 246 2.74 6.84 -2.13
CA THR A 246 3.05 8.03 -2.96
C THR A 246 3.14 7.67 -4.45
N PHE A 247 3.14 8.68 -5.33
CA PHE A 247 3.42 8.51 -6.76
C PHE A 247 4.91 8.27 -7.03
N ASP A 248 5.78 8.95 -6.27
CA ASP A 248 7.23 8.80 -6.35
C ASP A 248 7.70 7.73 -5.37
N ILE A 249 7.89 6.52 -5.90
CA ILE A 249 8.27 5.34 -5.14
C ILE A 249 9.79 5.10 -5.21
N MET A 250 10.40 4.79 -4.07
CA MET A 250 11.79 4.41 -3.89
C MET A 250 11.90 2.93 -3.47
N PRO A 251 12.84 2.15 -4.04
CA PRO A 251 13.77 2.52 -5.10
C PRO A 251 13.04 2.81 -6.43
N PRO A 252 13.57 3.69 -7.30
CA PRO A 252 12.88 4.03 -8.54
C PRO A 252 12.84 2.83 -9.48
N LYS A 253 11.73 2.67 -10.20
CA LYS A 253 11.60 1.67 -11.27
C LYS A 253 12.55 2.04 -12.41
N ARG A 254 13.72 1.39 -12.48
CA ARG A 254 14.75 1.58 -13.52
C ARG A 254 15.02 0.28 -14.27
N ASN A 255 15.94 0.35 -15.24
CA ASN A 255 16.47 -0.83 -15.92
C ASN A 255 17.99 -0.94 -15.65
N PRO A 256 18.46 -1.98 -14.94
CA PRO A 256 17.68 -3.03 -14.28
C PRO A 256 16.91 -2.49 -13.05
N PRO A 257 15.74 -3.07 -12.72
CA PRO A 257 14.94 -2.62 -11.59
C PRO A 257 15.55 -3.08 -10.27
N LEU A 258 15.63 -2.19 -9.29
CA LEU A 258 15.87 -2.58 -7.91
C LEU A 258 14.55 -3.08 -7.29
N PRO A 259 14.59 -4.15 -6.48
CA PRO A 259 13.40 -4.64 -5.80
C PRO A 259 12.86 -3.60 -4.82
N GLN A 260 11.53 -3.51 -4.74
CA GLN A 260 10.83 -2.71 -3.75
C GLN A 260 10.97 -3.32 -2.35
N LEU A 261 10.63 -2.54 -1.31
CA LEU A 261 10.49 -3.10 0.02
C LEU A 261 9.31 -4.09 0.05
N THR A 262 9.53 -5.22 0.70
CA THR A 262 8.50 -6.17 1.10
C THR A 262 7.70 -5.59 2.27
N PRO A 263 6.50 -6.11 2.54
CA PRO A 263 5.73 -5.68 3.71
C PRO A 263 6.48 -5.80 5.04
N ALA A 264 7.29 -6.87 5.22
CA ALA A 264 8.07 -7.07 6.43
C ALA A 264 9.21 -6.07 6.59
N GLU A 265 9.88 -5.70 5.49
CA GLU A 265 10.93 -4.67 5.50
C GLU A 265 10.34 -3.27 5.74
N ALA A 266 9.19 -2.98 5.12
CA ALA A 266 8.45 -1.74 5.34
C ALA A 266 8.00 -1.61 6.81
N ASP A 267 7.46 -2.67 7.40
CA ASP A 267 7.10 -2.72 8.81
C ASP A 267 8.33 -2.52 9.72
N TYR A 268 9.45 -3.18 9.42
CA TYR A 268 10.69 -2.99 10.16
C TYR A 268 11.15 -1.53 10.10
N LEU A 269 11.19 -0.92 8.91
CA LEU A 269 11.56 0.49 8.72
C LEU A 269 10.66 1.40 9.55
N LYS A 270 9.34 1.17 9.52
CA LYS A 270 8.37 1.94 10.30
C LYS A 270 8.64 1.83 11.80
N ARG A 271 8.79 0.60 12.32
CA ARG A 271 9.08 0.34 13.74
C ARG A 271 10.41 0.95 14.18
N TRP A 272 11.43 0.88 13.33
CA TRP A 272 12.73 1.49 13.60
C TRP A 272 12.63 3.02 13.71
N ILE A 273 11.87 3.68 12.83
CA ILE A 273 11.60 5.12 12.94
C ILE A 273 10.81 5.43 14.22
N ASP A 274 9.74 4.68 14.49
CA ASP A 274 8.89 4.85 15.68
C ASP A 274 9.68 4.67 16.99
N ALA A 275 10.69 3.80 17.00
CA ALA A 275 11.60 3.57 18.12
C ALA A 275 12.67 4.66 18.30
N GLY A 276 12.62 5.74 17.50
CA GLY A 276 13.56 6.85 17.58
C GLY A 276 14.87 6.61 16.84
N MET A 277 14.89 5.66 15.88
CA MET A 277 16.02 5.32 15.02
C MET A 277 17.28 4.92 15.82
N PRO A 278 17.22 3.82 16.60
CA PRO A 278 18.40 3.28 17.27
C PRO A 278 19.49 2.88 16.26
N GLU A 279 20.76 3.09 16.61
CA GLU A 279 21.92 2.70 15.79
C GLU A 279 22.12 1.19 15.68
#